data_AF-A0A409YQ71-F1
#
_entry.id   AF-A0A409YQ71-F1
#
_cell.length_a   1.000
_cell.length_b   1.000
_cell.length_c   1.000
_cell.angle_alpha   90.00
_cell.angle_beta   90.00
_cell.angle_gamma   90.00
#
_symmetry.space_group_name_H-M   'P 1'
#
loop_
_entity.id
_entity.type
_entity.pdbx_description
1 polymer ?
#
loop_
_entity_poly.entity_id
_entity_poly.type
_entity_poly.pdbx_seq_one_letter_code
_entity_poly.pdbx_strand_id
1 'polypeptide(L)'
;MALSGMQLCLVNNDPISTLLITPDGEALFSIETPSVHLPPNLNANPNQKSTSNANIDSTSQISGAPSSSASTPRKRSAITTVKRLERYHRSTGHTETEIGTIEFKGLVMGTHLQLCENNMHLDIPPHQRRSQRRIESPPKDGEEEEGEEETENSWAFKGPDSRRYKWQLFVHSPVLLLDDQTFTPLARYRRAKLGIVSRSRRAFLEILPAGINLIDFIVVTFVGFMRQRLLSDVSASIPSPTPSSAPSPSTAQDAPTPIPNPNPIPKPATTPLTAKGAAISKDPSSSIPRPVSTKVPS
;
A
#
# COMPACT_ATOMS: atom_id res chain seq x y z
N MET A 1 30.29 -14.66 7.10
CA MET A 1 29.06 -14.32 7.85
C MET A 1 28.13 -13.62 6.88
N ALA A 2 26.94 -14.15 6.60
CA ALA A 2 25.98 -13.45 5.75
C ALA A 2 25.42 -12.26 6.55
N LEU A 3 25.50 -11.05 5.99
CA LEU A 3 24.86 -9.88 6.58
C LEU A 3 23.35 -10.15 6.59
N SER A 4 22.77 -10.34 7.77
CA SER A 4 21.33 -10.49 7.90
C SER A 4 20.69 -9.14 7.59
N GLY A 5 19.68 -9.12 6.72
CA GLY A 5 18.87 -7.93 6.48
C GLY A 5 18.16 -7.46 7.75
N MET A 6 17.56 -6.28 7.69
CA MET A 6 16.83 -5.66 8.80
C MET A 6 15.33 -5.78 8.58
N GLN A 7 14.57 -6.08 9.63
CA GLN A 7 13.12 -6.24 9.56
C GLN A 7 12.43 -5.16 10.39
N LEU A 8 11.46 -4.47 9.77
CA LEU A 8 10.65 -3.43 10.39
C LEU A 8 9.19 -3.86 10.39
N CYS A 9 8.66 -4.24 11.55
CA CYS A 9 7.27 -4.65 11.72
C CYS A 9 6.36 -3.44 11.85
N LEU A 10 5.21 -3.48 11.16
CA LEU A 10 4.18 -2.46 11.27
C LEU A 10 3.32 -2.76 12.51
N VAL A 11 3.19 -1.78 13.41
CA VAL A 11 2.42 -1.97 14.63
C VAL A 11 0.93 -2.22 14.34
N ASN A 12 0.32 -1.41 13.48
CA ASN A 12 -1.13 -1.49 13.20
C ASN A 12 -1.46 -2.16 11.87
N ASN A 13 -0.46 -2.71 11.17
CA ASN A 13 -0.55 -3.18 9.78
C ASN A 13 -1.01 -2.11 8.76
N ASP A 14 -1.10 -0.85 9.16
CA ASP A 14 -1.41 0.29 8.30
C ASP A 14 -0.10 1.00 7.89
N PRO A 15 0.32 0.96 6.62
CA PRO A 15 1.58 1.57 6.19
C PRO A 15 1.56 3.11 6.21
N ILE A 16 0.40 3.77 6.31
CA ILE A 16 0.31 5.24 6.33
C ILE A 16 0.09 5.81 7.74
N SER A 17 -0.23 4.98 8.73
CA SER A 17 -0.37 5.41 10.12
C SER A 17 0.08 4.31 11.08
N THR A 18 1.39 4.25 11.34
CA THR A 18 1.97 3.20 12.18
C THR A 18 3.34 3.60 12.72
N LEU A 19 3.75 2.89 13.77
CA LEU A 19 5.16 2.77 14.12
C LEU A 19 5.79 1.61 13.35
N LEU A 20 7.05 1.75 12.98
CA LEU A 20 7.90 0.67 12.50
C LEU A 20 8.85 0.26 13.62
N ILE A 21 8.72 -0.99 14.05
CA ILE A 21 9.50 -1.55 15.17
C ILE A 21 10.39 -2.69 14.69
N THR A 22 11.57 -2.83 15.27
CA THR A 22 12.45 -3.99 15.06
C THR A 22 11.87 -5.26 15.71
N PRO A 23 12.41 -6.46 15.42
CA PRO A 23 11.94 -7.70 16.03
C PRO A 23 12.13 -7.77 17.55
N ASP A 24 13.11 -7.03 18.09
CA ASP A 24 13.37 -6.84 19.52
C ASP A 24 12.45 -5.79 20.17
N GLY A 25 11.59 -5.12 19.39
CA GLY A 25 10.58 -4.19 19.89
C GLY A 25 11.04 -2.73 19.97
N GLU A 26 12.22 -2.40 19.45
CA GLU A 26 12.71 -1.02 19.36
C GLU A 26 11.95 -0.27 18.26
N ALA A 27 11.30 0.84 18.60
CA ALA A 27 10.65 1.69 17.61
C ALA A 27 11.67 2.59 16.93
N LEU A 28 11.72 2.52 15.59
CA LEU A 28 12.71 3.27 14.80
C LEU A 28 12.09 4.33 13.91
N PHE A 29 10.82 4.17 13.53
CA PHE A 29 10.12 5.19 12.74
C PHE A 29 8.69 5.38 13.22
N SER A 30 8.23 6.64 13.18
CA SER A 30 6.83 7.03 13.31
C SER A 30 6.31 7.54 11.97
N ILE A 31 5.15 7.05 11.55
CA ILE A 31 4.47 7.46 10.32
C ILE A 31 3.11 8.00 10.72
N GLU A 32 2.89 9.27 10.41
CA GLU A 32 1.69 10.01 10.82
C GLU A 32 1.02 10.63 9.60
N THR A 33 -0.11 10.08 9.19
CA THR A 33 -1.04 10.76 8.29
C THR A 33 -2.16 11.40 9.13
N PRO A 34 -2.31 12.73 9.15
CA PRO A 34 -3.47 13.38 9.71
C PRO A 34 -4.71 12.81 9.04
N SER A 35 -5.68 12.38 9.85
CA SER A 35 -6.96 11.93 9.33
C SER A 35 -7.56 13.08 8.54
N VAL A 36 -7.62 12.95 7.21
CA VAL A 36 -8.49 13.80 6.41
C VAL A 36 -9.87 13.44 6.91
N HIS A 37 -10.48 14.34 7.67
CA HIS A 37 -11.88 14.24 7.98
C HIS A 37 -12.59 14.35 6.64
N LEU A 38 -12.78 13.20 5.97
CA LEU A 38 -13.64 13.13 4.81
C LEU A 38 -14.98 13.66 5.32
N PRO A 39 -15.56 14.67 4.65
CA PRO A 39 -16.85 15.18 5.08
C PRO A 39 -17.79 13.97 5.18
N PRO A 40 -18.49 13.78 6.32
CA PRO A 40 -19.25 12.57 6.61
C PRO A 40 -20.46 12.32 5.68
N ASN A 41 -20.51 12.96 4.52
CA ASN A 41 -21.75 13.16 3.76
C ASN A 41 -21.60 12.87 2.26
N LEU A 42 -21.09 11.69 1.91
CA LEU A 42 -21.31 11.09 0.59
C LEU A 42 -21.94 9.68 0.66
N ASN A 43 -22.25 9.18 1.86
CA ASN A 43 -22.93 7.91 2.05
C ASN A 43 -24.08 7.99 3.06
N ALA A 44 -24.63 9.19 3.27
CA ALA A 44 -25.86 9.36 4.03
C ALA A 44 -27.00 8.72 3.24
N ASN A 45 -27.22 7.44 3.49
CA ASN A 45 -28.45 6.75 3.14
C ASN A 45 -29.60 7.54 3.81
N PRO A 46 -30.54 8.14 3.06
CA PRO A 46 -31.57 9.03 3.60
C PRO A 46 -32.57 8.37 4.58
N ASN A 47 -32.38 7.09 4.93
CA ASN A 47 -33.31 6.31 5.76
C ASN A 47 -32.91 6.14 7.23
N GLN A 48 -31.85 6.76 7.73
CA GLN A 48 -31.58 6.76 9.18
C GLN A 48 -32.07 8.07 9.82
N LYS A 49 -33.30 7.99 10.35
CA LYS A 49 -33.96 9.04 11.13
C LYS A 49 -33.33 9.11 12.53
N SER A 50 -32.21 9.81 12.63
CA SER A 50 -31.56 10.09 13.92
C SER A 50 -32.24 11.29 14.59
N THR A 51 -33.04 11.03 15.61
CA THR A 51 -33.61 12.04 16.51
C THR A 51 -32.51 12.57 17.43
N SER A 52 -32.01 13.79 17.18
CA SER A 52 -31.22 14.56 18.14
C SER A 52 -32.06 15.70 18.69
N ASN A 53 -32.18 15.73 20.02
CA ASN A 53 -32.86 16.77 20.78
C ASN A 53 -32.05 18.07 20.73
N ALA A 54 -32.73 19.15 20.34
CA ALA A 54 -32.21 20.51 20.44
C ALA A 54 -32.34 20.99 21.90
N ASN A 55 -31.25 21.54 22.44
CA ASN A 55 -31.33 22.43 23.59
C ASN A 55 -30.82 23.81 23.15
N ILE A 56 -31.66 24.81 23.36
CA ILE A 56 -31.50 26.20 22.97
C ILE A 56 -30.98 26.93 24.21
N ASP A 57 -29.88 27.66 24.10
CA ASP A 57 -29.84 28.97 24.75
C ASP A 57 -28.90 29.94 24.01
N SER A 58 -29.35 31.18 23.92
CA SER A 58 -28.81 32.27 23.09
C SER A 58 -28.46 33.45 23.99
N THR A 59 -27.31 34.11 23.77
CA THR A 59 -27.09 35.50 24.24
C THR A 59 -26.08 36.24 23.34
N SER A 60 -26.66 37.12 22.51
CA SER A 60 -26.30 38.46 21.99
C SER A 60 -24.88 38.91 21.59
N GLN A 61 -24.84 39.41 20.33
CA GLN A 61 -24.35 40.72 19.81
C GLN A 61 -22.87 41.13 19.94
N ILE A 62 -22.22 41.46 18.80
CA ILE A 62 -22.03 42.83 18.28
C ILE A 62 -21.43 42.77 16.85
N SER A 63 -21.93 43.69 16.03
CA SER A 63 -21.67 43.98 14.62
C SER A 63 -20.29 44.56 14.29
N GLY A 64 -19.72 44.16 13.14
CA GLY A 64 -18.60 44.85 12.48
C GLY A 64 -18.15 44.12 11.21
N ALA A 65 -18.60 44.59 10.04
CA ALA A 65 -18.31 43.97 8.74
C ALA A 65 -17.10 44.62 8.04
N PRO A 66 -16.09 43.83 7.64
CA PRO A 66 -15.32 44.09 6.44
C PRO A 66 -15.69 43.09 5.35
N SER A 67 -15.98 43.62 4.16
CA SER A 67 -16.23 42.88 2.91
C SER A 67 -15.05 41.94 2.60
N SER A 68 -15.16 40.70 3.06
CA SER A 68 -14.22 39.62 2.77
C SER A 68 -14.65 38.96 1.47
N SER A 69 -13.81 39.08 0.45
CA SER A 69 -13.87 38.24 -0.73
C SER A 69 -13.91 36.79 -0.29
N ALA A 70 -14.98 36.08 -0.63
CA ALA A 70 -15.22 34.70 -0.25
C ALA A 70 -14.14 33.81 -0.88
N SER A 71 -12.98 33.68 -0.20
CA SER A 71 -11.96 32.70 -0.55
C SER A 71 -12.58 31.33 -0.27
N THR A 72 -12.89 30.59 -1.32
CA THR A 72 -13.33 29.21 -1.20
C THR A 72 -12.34 28.46 -0.31
N PRO A 73 -12.83 27.69 0.70
CA PRO A 73 -11.95 26.97 1.61
C PRO A 73 -11.09 26.00 0.78
N ARG A 74 -9.80 26.31 0.66
CA ARG A 74 -8.84 25.43 -0.02
C ARG A 74 -8.79 24.12 0.75
N LYS A 75 -9.23 23.04 0.10
CA LYS A 75 -9.07 21.68 0.62
C LYS A 75 -7.57 21.45 0.83
N ARG A 76 -7.13 21.43 2.08
CA ARG A 76 -5.74 21.10 2.40
C ARG A 76 -5.53 19.61 2.14
N SER A 77 -4.61 19.28 1.24
CA SER A 77 -4.13 17.91 1.03
C SER A 77 -3.61 17.37 2.38
N ALA A 78 -3.93 16.13 2.76
CA ALA A 78 -3.25 15.53 3.91
C ALA A 78 -1.76 15.36 3.60
N ILE A 79 -0.90 15.80 4.50
CA ILE A 79 0.54 15.57 4.44
C ILE A 79 0.85 14.44 5.42
N THR A 80 1.52 13.39 4.96
CA THR A 80 2.04 12.33 5.84
C THR A 80 3.46 12.67 6.21
N THR A 81 3.77 12.65 7.50
CA THR A 81 5.11 12.90 8.02
C THR A 81 5.73 11.58 8.44
N VAL A 82 6.99 11.39 8.08
CA VAL A 82 7.80 10.26 8.49
C VAL A 82 8.93 10.77 9.37
N LYS A 83 9.01 10.24 10.59
CA LYS A 83 10.04 10.59 11.57
C LYS A 83 10.87 9.37 11.91
N ARG A 84 12.19 9.55 12.01
CA ARG A 84 13.10 8.60 12.64
C ARG A 84 13.04 8.82 14.15
N LEU A 85 12.92 7.72 14.89
CA LEU A 85 12.95 7.69 16.35
C LEU A 85 14.34 7.21 16.77
N GLU A 86 15.10 8.09 17.41
CA GLU A 86 16.39 7.72 17.97
C GLU A 86 16.21 7.08 19.34
N ARG A 87 17.20 6.27 19.74
CA ARG A 87 17.14 5.52 21.00
C ARG A 87 16.82 6.42 22.17
N TYR A 88 15.94 5.91 23.03
CA TYR A 88 15.66 6.50 24.31
C TYR A 88 16.93 6.65 25.13
N HIS A 89 17.32 7.90 25.36
CA HIS A 89 18.31 8.22 26.36
C HIS A 89 17.59 8.62 27.64
N ARG A 90 17.89 7.91 28.73
CA ARG A 90 17.22 8.09 30.03
C ARG A 90 17.23 9.54 30.53
N SER A 91 18.23 10.32 30.12
CA SER A 91 18.43 11.73 30.50
C SER A 91 17.76 12.74 29.57
N THR A 92 17.60 12.42 28.29
CA THR A 92 17.15 13.39 27.26
C THR A 92 15.81 13.03 26.63
N GLY A 93 15.29 11.83 26.89
CA GLY A 93 14.05 11.36 26.26
C GLY A 93 14.29 10.70 24.91
N HIS A 94 13.23 10.63 24.11
CA HIS A 94 13.31 10.23 22.70
C HIS A 94 13.56 11.47 21.85
N THR A 95 14.51 11.40 20.94
CA THR A 95 14.68 12.40 19.88
C THR A 95 13.93 11.92 18.64
N GLU A 96 13.09 12.79 18.09
CA GLU A 96 12.42 12.55 16.82
C GLU A 96 13.05 13.45 15.75
N THR A 97 13.47 12.86 14.63
CA THR A 97 13.97 13.59 13.47
C THR A 97 13.01 13.39 12.31
N GLU A 98 12.46 14.47 11.77
CA GLU A 98 11.66 14.39 10.55
C GLU A 98 12.58 14.05 9.37
N ILE A 99 12.34 12.90 8.73
CA ILE A 99 13.17 12.41 7.61
C ILE A 99 12.49 12.60 6.26
N GLY A 100 11.16 12.77 6.23
CA GLY A 100 10.48 13.18 5.02
C GLY A 100 8.99 13.46 5.19
N THR A 101 8.44 14.15 4.21
CA THR A 101 7.02 14.44 4.07
C THR A 101 6.50 13.90 2.74
N ILE A 102 5.23 13.51 2.75
CA ILE A 102 4.57 12.90 1.60
C ILE A 102 3.23 13.61 1.44
N GLU A 103 3.04 14.28 0.31
CA GLU A 103 1.80 14.93 -0.06
C GLU A 103 1.15 14.18 -1.22
N PHE A 104 -0.05 13.62 -0.99
CA PHE A 104 -0.83 13.06 -2.08
C PHE A 104 -1.62 14.19 -2.77
N LYS A 105 -1.25 14.49 -4.02
CA LYS A 105 -1.85 15.58 -4.81
C LYS A 105 -3.03 15.12 -5.67
N GLY A 106 -3.48 13.88 -5.49
CA GLY A 106 -4.62 13.29 -6.21
C GLY A 106 -4.20 12.35 -7.34
N LEU A 107 -5.19 11.67 -7.94
CA LEU A 107 -4.97 10.67 -8.99
C LEU A 107 -4.46 11.23 -10.32
N VAL A 108 -4.49 12.56 -10.51
CA VAL A 108 -4.01 13.22 -11.73
C VAL A 108 -2.60 13.76 -11.55
N MET A 109 -2.27 14.27 -10.35
CA MET A 109 -0.96 14.85 -10.08
C MET A 109 0.01 13.83 -9.46
N GLY A 110 -0.50 12.75 -8.87
CA GLY A 110 0.30 11.73 -8.19
C GLY A 110 0.67 12.11 -6.76
N THR A 111 1.91 11.83 -6.39
CA THR A 111 2.40 11.98 -5.02
C THR A 111 3.69 12.81 -5.05
N HIS A 112 3.82 13.77 -4.16
CA HIS A 112 5.04 14.54 -3.99
C HIS A 112 5.68 14.15 -2.66
N LEU A 113 6.95 13.76 -2.70
CA LEU A 113 7.73 13.38 -1.53
C LEU A 113 8.87 14.38 -1.35
N GLN A 114 9.18 14.72 -0.12
CA GLN A 114 10.33 15.53 0.24
C GLN A 114 11.15 14.79 1.29
N LEU A 115 12.43 14.57 1.02
CA LEU A 115 13.38 14.03 1.99
C LEU A 115 14.15 15.17 2.67
N CYS A 116 14.13 15.19 4.00
CA CYS A 116 14.68 16.29 4.78
C CYS A 116 16.21 16.36 4.73
N GLU A 117 16.91 15.21 4.75
CA GLU A 117 18.38 15.15 4.84
C GLU A 117 19.07 15.94 3.70
N ASN A 118 18.49 15.92 2.50
CA ASN A 118 19.08 16.52 1.30
C ASN A 118 18.18 17.56 0.62
N ASN A 119 17.06 17.95 1.24
CA ASN A 119 15.99 18.74 0.61
C ASN A 119 15.60 18.19 -0.78
N MET A 120 15.65 16.87 -0.95
CA MET A 120 15.38 16.24 -2.23
C MET A 120 13.87 16.10 -2.41
N HIS A 121 13.37 16.62 -3.53
CA HIS A 121 11.98 16.48 -3.93
C HIS A 121 11.84 15.37 -4.96
N LEU A 122 10.87 14.48 -4.74
CA LEU A 122 10.48 13.44 -5.68
C LEU A 122 9.03 13.66 -6.05
N ASP A 123 8.81 14.17 -7.26
CA ASP A 123 7.50 14.15 -7.87
C ASP A 123 7.30 12.81 -8.54
N ILE A 124 6.29 12.13 -8.05
CA ILE A 124 5.89 10.85 -8.56
C ILE A 124 4.65 11.05 -9.42
N PRO A 125 4.65 10.50 -10.65
CA PRO A 125 3.49 10.60 -11.51
C PRO A 125 2.31 9.81 -10.94
N PRO A 126 1.07 10.20 -11.31
CA PRO A 126 -0.10 9.41 -11.01
C PRO A 126 0.05 7.99 -11.54
N HIS A 127 -0.62 7.05 -10.88
CA HIS A 127 -0.70 5.71 -11.38
C HIS A 127 -1.64 5.73 -12.58
N GLN A 128 -1.09 5.76 -13.79
CA GLN A 128 -1.90 5.59 -14.99
C GLN A 128 -2.36 4.14 -14.98
N ARG A 129 -3.58 3.90 -14.47
CA ARG A 129 -4.35 2.73 -14.92
C ARG A 129 -4.38 2.87 -16.43
N ARG A 130 -3.65 2.01 -17.15
CA ARG A 130 -3.78 1.93 -18.60
C ARG A 130 -5.24 1.60 -18.80
N SER A 131 -6.04 2.61 -19.13
CA SER A 131 -7.47 2.49 -19.28
C SER A 131 -7.66 1.32 -20.20
N GLN A 132 -8.20 0.23 -19.62
CA GLN A 132 -8.53 -1.04 -20.23
C GLN A 132 -8.83 -0.79 -21.69
N ARG A 133 -7.81 -0.86 -22.56
CA ARG A 133 -7.98 -0.64 -23.98
C ARG A 133 -8.74 -1.89 -24.36
N ARG A 134 -10.06 -1.76 -24.33
CA ARG A 134 -11.02 -2.73 -24.79
C ARG A 134 -10.51 -3.15 -26.15
N ILE A 135 -9.91 -4.33 -26.18
CA ILE A 135 -9.41 -4.96 -27.39
C ILE A 135 -10.67 -5.24 -28.20
N GLU A 136 -11.03 -4.31 -29.07
CA GLU A 136 -11.93 -4.52 -30.20
C GLU A 136 -11.12 -4.63 -31.49
N SER A 137 -9.85 -5.03 -31.40
CA SER A 137 -9.12 -5.53 -32.56
C SER A 137 -9.42 -7.03 -32.69
N PRO A 138 -10.05 -7.50 -33.77
CA PRO A 138 -10.19 -8.93 -34.01
C PRO A 138 -8.80 -9.57 -34.10
N PRO A 139 -8.62 -10.78 -33.53
CA PRO A 139 -7.34 -11.48 -33.56
C PRO A 139 -6.93 -11.68 -35.01
N LYS A 140 -5.76 -11.14 -35.39
CA LYS A 140 -5.08 -11.56 -36.62
C LYS A 140 -4.36 -12.85 -36.28
N ASP A 141 -4.80 -13.93 -36.91
CA ASP A 141 -4.24 -15.25 -36.75
C ASP A 141 -2.73 -15.23 -37.08
N GLY A 142 -1.86 -15.57 -36.12
CA GLY A 142 -0.55 -16.13 -36.48
C GLY A 142 0.67 -15.80 -35.64
N GLU A 143 0.67 -14.80 -34.76
CA GLU A 143 1.89 -14.47 -34.00
C GLU A 143 1.57 -14.39 -32.49
N GLU A 144 2.03 -15.40 -31.75
CA GLU A 144 2.05 -15.44 -30.28
C GLU A 144 3.06 -14.39 -29.78
N GLU A 145 2.69 -13.12 -29.84
CA GLU A 145 3.46 -12.03 -29.26
C GLU A 145 3.28 -12.11 -27.74
N GLU A 146 4.25 -12.68 -27.03
CA GLU A 146 4.38 -12.62 -25.56
C GLU A 146 4.54 -11.16 -25.13
N GLY A 147 3.44 -10.41 -25.17
CA GLY A 147 3.40 -9.00 -24.84
C GLY A 147 3.62 -8.79 -23.35
N GLU A 148 4.75 -8.16 -23.04
CA GLU A 148 5.17 -7.72 -21.71
C GLU A 148 4.05 -6.91 -21.00
N GLU A 149 3.22 -7.57 -20.18
CA GLU A 149 2.27 -6.94 -19.24
C GLU A 149 2.98 -6.22 -18.06
N GLU A 150 4.22 -5.75 -18.25
CA GLU A 150 5.12 -5.37 -17.15
C GLU A 150 4.87 -3.97 -16.54
N THR A 151 3.96 -3.18 -17.12
CA THR A 151 3.91 -1.73 -16.85
C THR A 151 2.95 -1.29 -15.74
N GLU A 152 1.87 -2.04 -15.49
CA GLU A 152 0.80 -1.56 -14.58
C GLU A 152 1.12 -1.76 -13.10
N ASN A 153 2.23 -2.40 -12.75
CA ASN A 153 2.52 -2.77 -11.37
C ASN A 153 3.81 -2.16 -10.84
N SER A 154 4.33 -1.12 -11.50
CA SER A 154 5.59 -0.50 -11.15
C SER A 154 5.55 1.01 -10.94
N TRP A 155 6.54 1.51 -10.20
CA TRP A 155 6.67 2.90 -9.82
C TRP A 155 8.14 3.28 -9.77
N ALA A 156 8.61 3.94 -10.83
CA ALA A 156 10.02 4.26 -11.04
C ALA A 156 10.32 5.75 -10.82
N PHE A 157 11.49 6.04 -10.24
CA PHE A 157 11.94 7.39 -9.91
C PHE A 157 13.47 7.43 -9.75
N LYS A 158 14.06 8.63 -9.65
CA LYS A 158 15.50 8.80 -9.38
C LYS A 158 15.72 9.09 -7.89
N GLY A 159 16.67 8.42 -7.27
CA GLY A 159 17.02 8.61 -5.86
C GLY A 159 18.05 9.72 -5.64
N PRO A 160 18.49 9.92 -4.38
CA PRO A 160 19.42 10.98 -4.00
C PRO A 160 20.84 10.80 -4.57
N ASP A 161 21.19 9.58 -4.93
CA ASP A 161 22.43 9.20 -5.59
C ASP A 161 22.34 9.29 -7.12
N SER A 162 21.28 9.91 -7.66
CA SER A 162 20.98 9.99 -9.09
C SER A 162 20.76 8.64 -9.79
N ARG A 163 20.66 7.53 -9.04
CA ARG A 163 20.34 6.21 -9.60
C ARG A 163 18.83 6.05 -9.76
N ARG A 164 18.43 5.15 -10.64
CA ARG A 164 17.01 4.82 -10.85
C ARG A 164 16.58 3.72 -9.89
N TYR A 165 15.41 3.89 -9.32
CA TYR A 165 14.77 2.96 -8.40
C TYR A 165 13.37 2.65 -8.91
N LYS A 166 12.88 1.44 -8.63
CA LYS A 166 11.56 0.98 -9.04
C LYS A 166 10.92 0.18 -7.90
N TRP A 167 9.79 0.65 -7.38
CA TRP A 167 8.89 -0.20 -6.61
C TRP A 167 8.07 -1.03 -7.59
N GLN A 168 8.14 -2.36 -7.48
CA GLN A 168 7.44 -3.31 -8.36
C GLN A 168 6.61 -4.28 -7.51
N LEU A 169 5.36 -4.53 -7.92
CA LEU A 169 4.47 -5.45 -7.24
C LEU A 169 4.61 -6.88 -7.79
N PHE A 170 5.18 -7.78 -6.99
CA PHE A 170 5.26 -9.21 -7.31
C PHE A 170 4.23 -9.99 -6.51
N VAL A 171 3.20 -10.56 -7.16
CA VAL A 171 2.19 -11.42 -6.51
C VAL A 171 1.68 -10.81 -5.20
N HIS A 172 1.33 -9.52 -5.23
CA HIS A 172 0.89 -8.69 -4.09
C HIS A 172 1.94 -8.29 -3.04
N SER A 173 3.22 -8.48 -3.31
CA SER A 173 4.32 -8.03 -2.45
C SER A 173 5.14 -6.96 -3.17
N PRO A 174 5.05 -5.69 -2.75
CA PRO A 174 5.92 -4.63 -3.22
C PRO A 174 7.38 -4.94 -2.92
N VAL A 175 8.23 -4.80 -3.93
CA VAL A 175 9.68 -4.93 -3.84
C VAL A 175 10.31 -3.69 -4.43
N LEU A 176 11.26 -3.08 -3.71
CA LEU A 176 12.07 -2.01 -4.23
C LEU A 176 13.32 -2.60 -4.88
N LEU A 177 13.51 -2.27 -6.14
CA LEU A 177 14.66 -2.66 -6.95
C LEU A 177 15.49 -1.43 -7.30
N LEU A 178 16.80 -1.60 -7.36
CA LEU A 178 17.68 -0.71 -8.10
C LEU A 178 17.47 -1.00 -9.59
N ASP A 179 16.96 -0.02 -10.34
CA ASP A 179 16.56 -0.12 -11.76
C ASP A 179 17.79 0.05 -12.66
N ASP A 180 18.81 -0.77 -12.42
CA ASP A 180 19.99 -0.96 -13.25
C ASP A 180 19.96 -2.34 -13.92
N GLN A 181 21.04 -2.73 -14.59
CA GLN A 181 21.11 -4.05 -15.25
C GLN A 181 21.05 -5.23 -14.29
N THR A 182 21.23 -5.00 -12.98
CA THR A 182 21.27 -6.06 -11.97
C THR A 182 19.92 -6.30 -11.32
N PHE A 183 19.01 -5.32 -11.40
CA PHE A 183 17.73 -5.33 -10.68
C PHE A 183 17.90 -5.69 -9.19
N THR A 184 18.94 -5.14 -8.56
CA THR A 184 19.30 -5.52 -7.18
C THR A 184 18.17 -5.17 -6.21
N PRO A 185 17.63 -6.15 -5.45
CA PRO A 185 16.56 -5.89 -4.52
C PRO A 185 17.10 -5.20 -3.25
N LEU A 186 16.45 -4.09 -2.87
CA LEU A 186 16.83 -3.28 -1.73
C LEU A 186 15.89 -3.47 -0.54
N ALA A 187 14.60 -3.66 -0.82
CA ALA A 187 13.61 -3.92 0.21
C ALA A 187 12.40 -4.68 -0.32
N ARG A 188 11.68 -5.32 0.60
CA ARG A 188 10.46 -6.09 0.30
C ARG A 188 9.43 -5.91 1.39
N TYR A 189 8.23 -5.49 1.01
CA TYR A 189 7.10 -5.48 1.92
C TYR A 189 6.40 -6.83 1.94
N ARG A 190 6.06 -7.30 3.14
CA ARG A 190 5.29 -8.51 3.34
C ARG A 190 4.01 -8.20 4.11
N ARG A 191 2.87 -8.53 3.50
CA ARG A 191 1.55 -8.35 4.12
C ARG A 191 1.36 -9.24 5.36
N ALA A 192 0.55 -8.75 6.29
CA ALA A 192 0.09 -9.53 7.43
C ALA A 192 -0.66 -10.80 6.97
N LYS A 193 -0.63 -11.84 7.80
CA LYS A 193 -1.45 -13.04 7.61
C LYS A 193 -2.28 -13.28 8.86
N LEU A 194 -3.58 -13.53 8.68
CA LEU A 194 -4.53 -13.67 9.79
C LEU A 194 -4.26 -14.89 10.67
N GLY A 195 -3.92 -16.04 10.07
CA GLY A 195 -3.72 -17.28 10.84
C GLY A 195 -4.54 -18.48 10.40
N ILE A 196 -5.54 -18.30 9.53
CA ILE A 196 -6.56 -19.35 9.28
C ILE A 196 -5.96 -20.58 8.57
N VAL A 197 -5.15 -20.37 7.53
CA VAL A 197 -4.55 -21.44 6.71
C VAL A 197 -3.01 -21.48 6.85
N SER A 198 -2.43 -20.50 7.54
CA SER A 198 -0.98 -20.37 7.69
C SER A 198 -0.66 -19.65 8.98
N ARG A 199 0.58 -19.74 9.47
CA ARG A 199 1.01 -19.05 10.68
C ARG A 199 0.67 -17.55 10.63
N SER A 200 -0.03 -17.08 11.66
CA SER A 200 -0.35 -15.66 11.84
C SER A 200 0.94 -14.84 11.95
N ARG A 201 0.97 -13.67 11.31
CA ARG A 201 2.11 -12.73 11.37
C ARG A 201 1.67 -11.31 11.05
N ARG A 202 2.36 -10.34 11.65
CA ARG A 202 2.20 -8.91 11.32
C ARG A 202 2.79 -8.60 9.95
N ALA A 203 2.35 -7.51 9.36
CA ALA A 203 2.99 -6.94 8.19
C ALA A 203 4.37 -6.41 8.58
N PHE A 204 5.33 -6.51 7.66
CA PHE A 204 6.67 -5.96 7.87
C PHE A 204 7.34 -5.57 6.57
N LEU A 205 8.25 -4.61 6.67
CA LEU A 205 9.17 -4.19 5.63
C LEU A 205 10.54 -4.82 5.91
N GLU A 206 11.04 -5.60 4.96
CA GLU A 206 12.35 -6.26 5.02
C GLU A 206 13.34 -5.42 4.20
N ILE A 207 14.34 -4.86 4.86
CA ILE A 207 15.45 -4.13 4.24
C ILE A 207 16.58 -5.12 3.99
N LEU A 208 16.93 -5.32 2.72
CA LEU A 208 17.98 -6.26 2.31
C LEU A 208 19.36 -5.62 2.51
N PRO A 209 20.45 -6.41 2.58
CA PRO A 209 21.79 -5.88 2.86
C PRO A 209 22.22 -4.72 1.96
N ALA A 210 21.87 -4.76 0.67
CA ALA A 210 22.16 -3.69 -0.29
C ALA A 210 21.43 -2.37 -0.01
N GLY A 211 20.29 -2.42 0.70
CA GLY A 211 19.46 -1.26 1.04
C GLY A 211 19.68 -0.68 2.43
N ILE A 212 20.55 -1.27 3.27
CA ILE A 212 20.72 -0.86 4.68
C ILE A 212 21.10 0.63 4.80
N ASN A 213 22.01 1.10 3.94
CA ASN A 213 22.47 2.49 3.95
C ASN A 213 21.43 3.47 3.37
N LEU A 214 20.28 2.98 2.89
CA LEU A 214 19.21 3.77 2.29
C LEU A 214 17.92 3.68 3.11
N ILE A 215 17.97 3.22 4.36
CA ILE A 215 16.77 2.86 5.13
C ILE A 215 15.72 3.99 5.19
N ASP A 216 16.13 5.23 5.44
CA ASP A 216 15.20 6.37 5.50
C ASP A 216 14.51 6.60 4.16
N PHE A 217 15.31 6.60 3.09
CA PHE A 217 14.82 6.74 1.73
C PHE A 217 13.86 5.61 1.37
N ILE A 218 14.17 4.37 1.76
CA ILE A 218 13.30 3.22 1.55
C ILE A 218 11.98 3.39 2.31
N VAL A 219 12.01 3.81 3.58
CA VAL A 219 10.81 3.99 4.39
C VAL A 219 9.93 5.11 3.81
N VAL A 220 10.50 6.28 3.50
CA VAL A 220 9.76 7.42 2.94
C VAL A 220 9.10 7.04 1.60
N THR A 221 9.85 6.40 0.70
CA THR A 221 9.32 5.98 -0.61
C THR A 221 8.32 4.83 -0.47
N PHE A 222 8.52 3.89 0.45
CA PHE A 222 7.54 2.83 0.75
C PHE A 222 6.19 3.41 1.18
N VAL A 223 6.19 4.37 2.11
CA VAL A 223 4.95 5.01 2.58
C VAL A 223 4.28 5.76 1.44
N GLY A 224 5.05 6.49 0.62
CA GLY A 224 4.52 7.18 -0.57
C GLY A 224 3.87 6.22 -1.56
N PHE A 225 4.55 5.10 -1.86
CA PHE A 225 4.04 4.05 -2.73
C PHE A 225 2.73 3.46 -2.20
N MET A 226 2.72 3.06 -0.93
CA MET A 226 1.54 2.44 -0.30
C MET A 226 0.39 3.43 -0.23
N ARG A 227 0.66 4.70 0.08
CA ARG A 227 -0.35 5.75 0.12
C ARG A 227 -1.02 5.96 -1.23
N GLN A 228 -0.25 6.04 -2.31
CA GLN A 228 -0.78 6.18 -3.67
C GLN A 228 -1.66 5.00 -4.06
N ARG A 229 -1.24 3.77 -3.70
CA ARG A 229 -2.02 2.56 -3.99
C ARG A 229 -3.33 2.50 -3.21
N LEU A 230 -3.27 2.69 -1.89
CA LEU A 230 -4.48 2.65 -1.05
C LEU A 230 -5.52 3.68 -1.49
N LEU A 231 -5.09 4.89 -1.89
CA LEU A 231 -6.01 5.93 -2.34
C LEU A 231 -6.55 5.69 -3.77
N SER A 232 -5.78 5.00 -4.62
CA SER A 232 -6.22 4.59 -5.95
C SER A 232 -7.29 3.50 -5.89
N ASP A 233 -7.15 2.55 -4.96
CA ASP A 233 -8.13 1.47 -4.76
C ASP A 233 -9.50 2.00 -4.29
N VAL A 234 -9.51 3.02 -3.42
CA VAL A 234 -10.75 3.64 -2.93
C VAL A 234 -11.54 4.29 -4.08
N SER A 235 -10.87 4.98 -5.01
CA SER A 235 -11.56 5.64 -6.12
C SER A 235 -12.16 4.66 -7.13
N ALA A 236 -11.59 3.46 -7.28
CA ALA A 236 -12.11 2.46 -8.20
C ALA A 236 -13.42 1.81 -7.70
N SER A 237 -13.72 1.92 -6.40
CA SER A 237 -14.89 1.30 -5.78
C SER A 237 -16.16 2.15 -5.86
N ILE A 238 -16.06 3.44 -6.23
CA ILE A 238 -17.24 4.29 -6.41
C ILE A 238 -17.85 3.90 -7.76
N PRO A 239 -19.04 3.26 -7.79
CA PRO A 239 -19.70 2.94 -9.05
C PRO A 239 -19.92 4.27 -9.77
N SER A 240 -19.35 4.41 -10.98
CA SER A 240 -19.66 5.51 -11.87
C SER A 240 -21.17 5.66 -11.89
N PRO A 241 -21.74 6.85 -11.61
CA PRO A 241 -23.19 7.03 -11.63
C PRO A 241 -23.65 6.52 -12.99
N THR A 242 -24.35 5.39 -12.98
CA THR A 242 -24.90 4.79 -14.19
C THR A 242 -25.63 5.91 -14.88
N PRO A 243 -25.28 6.30 -16.12
CA PRO A 243 -26.00 7.34 -16.81
C PRO A 243 -27.45 6.87 -16.82
N SER A 244 -28.28 7.53 -16.00
CA SER A 244 -29.66 7.17 -15.77
C SER A 244 -30.27 7.07 -17.14
N SER A 245 -30.48 5.84 -17.60
CA SER A 245 -31.00 5.58 -18.92
C SER A 245 -32.39 6.19 -18.88
N ALA A 246 -32.52 7.39 -19.46
CA ALA A 246 -33.81 8.00 -19.64
C ALA A 246 -34.67 6.95 -20.34
N PRO A 247 -35.85 6.61 -19.79
CA PRO A 247 -36.70 5.58 -20.36
C PRO A 247 -36.99 5.97 -21.80
N SER A 248 -36.43 5.22 -22.75
CA SER A 248 -36.79 5.37 -24.15
C SER A 248 -38.26 4.99 -24.30
N PRO A 249 -39.07 5.79 -25.02
CA PRO A 249 -40.49 5.52 -25.20
C PRO A 249 -40.68 4.16 -25.89
N SER A 250 -41.47 3.32 -25.24
CA SER A 250 -41.85 1.97 -25.65
C SER A 250 -42.42 1.96 -27.08
N THR A 251 -41.75 1.25 -27.99
CA THR A 251 -42.39 0.70 -29.18
C THR A 251 -42.91 -0.67 -28.79
N ALA A 252 -44.22 -0.86 -28.93
CA ALA A 252 -44.95 -2.09 -28.65
C ALA A 252 -44.29 -3.28 -29.37
N GLN A 253 -44.01 -4.35 -28.64
CA GLN A 253 -43.49 -5.60 -29.17
C GLN A 253 -44.53 -6.71 -28.99
N ASP A 254 -44.75 -7.41 -30.11
CA ASP A 254 -45.57 -8.61 -30.28
C ASP A 254 -45.20 -9.77 -29.35
N ALA A 255 -46.19 -10.65 -29.22
CA ALA A 255 -46.30 -11.77 -28.30
C ALA A 255 -45.19 -12.86 -28.38
N PRO A 256 -44.94 -13.59 -27.27
CA PRO A 256 -43.94 -14.65 -27.19
C PRO A 256 -44.47 -16.02 -27.64
N THR A 257 -43.60 -16.79 -28.29
CA THR A 257 -43.75 -18.24 -28.54
C THR A 257 -43.01 -19.03 -27.44
N PRO A 258 -43.55 -20.16 -26.94
CA PRO A 258 -43.02 -20.85 -25.76
C PRO A 258 -41.77 -21.71 -26.04
N ILE A 259 -40.88 -21.76 -25.04
CA ILE A 259 -39.70 -22.62 -24.95
C ILE A 259 -40.08 -23.99 -24.37
N PRO A 260 -39.55 -25.12 -24.90
CA PRO A 260 -39.48 -26.38 -24.17
C PRO A 260 -38.14 -26.53 -23.43
N ASN A 261 -38.24 -26.65 -22.11
CA ASN A 261 -37.29 -27.32 -21.20
C ASN A 261 -37.48 -28.86 -21.34
N PRO A 262 -36.71 -29.81 -20.75
CA PRO A 262 -35.45 -29.75 -19.98
C PRO A 262 -34.40 -30.81 -20.40
N ASN A 263 -33.18 -30.79 -19.82
CA ASN A 263 -32.47 -32.03 -19.44
C ASN A 263 -31.23 -31.81 -18.54
N PRO A 264 -30.70 -32.85 -17.85
CA PRO A 264 -30.40 -32.79 -16.43
C PRO A 264 -28.90 -32.86 -16.09
N ILE A 265 -28.66 -32.48 -14.84
CA ILE A 265 -27.42 -32.52 -14.06
C ILE A 265 -26.81 -33.94 -13.98
N PRO A 266 -25.50 -34.11 -14.22
CA PRO A 266 -24.72 -35.21 -13.68
C PRO A 266 -24.03 -34.84 -12.35
N LYS A 267 -24.14 -35.78 -11.39
CA LYS A 267 -23.55 -35.78 -10.04
C LYS A 267 -22.01 -35.94 -10.04
N PRO A 268 -21.34 -35.59 -8.92
CA PRO A 268 -19.88 -35.56 -8.80
C PRO A 268 -19.26 -36.96 -8.58
N ALA A 269 -18.10 -37.19 -9.20
CA ALA A 269 -17.28 -38.36 -8.95
C ALA A 269 -16.42 -38.17 -7.70
N THR A 270 -16.58 -39.10 -6.76
CA THR A 270 -15.78 -39.30 -5.55
C THR A 270 -14.44 -39.93 -5.92
N THR A 271 -13.32 -39.31 -5.55
CA THR A 271 -11.98 -39.94 -5.63
C THR A 271 -11.44 -40.19 -4.22
N PRO A 272 -10.96 -41.41 -3.90
CA PRO A 272 -10.51 -41.79 -2.56
C PRO A 272 -9.10 -41.31 -2.23
N LEU A 273 -8.90 -41.00 -0.95
CA LEU A 273 -7.62 -40.81 -0.27
C LEU A 273 -6.66 -41.97 -0.57
N THR A 274 -5.45 -41.63 -1.03
CA THR A 274 -4.28 -42.52 -0.92
C THR A 274 -3.33 -41.93 0.13
N ALA A 275 -3.32 -42.54 1.31
CA ALA A 275 -2.31 -42.31 2.33
C ALA A 275 -1.14 -43.30 2.11
N LYS A 276 0.03 -42.76 1.80
CA LYS A 276 1.36 -43.36 2.00
C LYS A 276 2.23 -42.19 2.51
N GLY A 277 2.84 -42.20 3.68
CA GLY A 277 3.55 -43.31 4.33
C GLY A 277 5.02 -43.21 3.93
N ALA A 278 5.82 -42.45 4.69
CA ALA A 278 7.28 -42.61 4.78
C ALA A 278 7.85 -41.75 5.92
N ALA A 279 8.15 -42.41 7.03
CA ALA A 279 9.05 -41.92 8.06
C ALA A 279 10.48 -41.92 7.51
N ILE A 280 11.22 -40.81 7.64
CA ILE A 280 12.69 -40.84 7.67
C ILE A 280 13.16 -39.88 8.76
N SER A 281 13.48 -40.49 9.89
CA SER A 281 14.41 -39.98 10.90
C SER A 281 15.80 -39.83 10.27
N LYS A 282 16.46 -38.71 10.54
CA LYS A 282 17.92 -38.57 10.52
C LYS A 282 18.31 -37.30 11.28
N ASP A 283 18.64 -37.49 12.55
CA ASP A 283 19.56 -36.63 13.29
C ASP A 283 20.95 -36.68 12.64
N PRO A 284 21.60 -35.53 12.48
CA PRO A 284 23.04 -35.48 12.63
C PRO A 284 23.43 -34.50 13.76
N SER A 285 23.88 -35.10 14.86
CA SER A 285 24.80 -34.52 15.83
C SER A 285 25.95 -33.81 15.09
N SER A 286 26.03 -32.49 15.27
CA SER A 286 27.15 -31.67 14.80
C SER A 286 27.96 -31.22 16.01
N SER A 287 29.15 -31.80 16.10
CA SER A 287 30.23 -31.51 17.02
C SER A 287 30.69 -30.06 16.94
N ILE A 288 30.70 -29.38 18.09
CA ILE A 288 31.27 -28.04 18.28
C ILE A 288 32.80 -28.17 18.48
N PRO A 289 33.66 -27.58 17.61
CA PRO A 289 35.08 -27.46 17.91
C PRO A 289 35.35 -26.29 18.86
N ARG A 290 36.21 -26.52 19.86
CA ARG A 290 36.74 -25.52 20.79
C ARG A 290 37.68 -24.53 20.06
N PRO A 291 37.67 -23.23 20.40
CA PRO A 291 38.66 -22.29 19.88
C PRO A 291 40.05 -22.51 20.53
N VAL A 292 41.06 -22.58 19.68
CA VAL A 292 42.49 -22.61 20.03
C VAL A 292 42.95 -21.20 20.39
N SER A 293 43.60 -21.07 21.54
CA SER A 293 44.19 -19.83 22.04
C SER A 293 45.55 -19.60 21.37
N THR A 294 45.66 -18.59 20.51
CA THR A 294 46.94 -18.15 19.92
C THR A 294 47.55 -17.04 20.77
N LYS A 295 48.74 -17.34 21.29
CA LYS A 295 49.61 -16.48 22.08
C LYS A 295 50.37 -15.54 21.13
N VAL A 296 50.25 -14.23 21.34
CA VAL A 296 51.01 -13.19 20.62
C VAL A 296 52.40 -13.06 21.26
N PRO A 297 53.52 -13.18 20.53
CA PRO A 297 54.83 -12.81 21.04
C PRO A 297 55.05 -11.29 20.94
N SER A 298 55.78 -10.77 21.92
CA SER A 298 56.18 -9.38 22.10
C SER A 298 57.21 -8.90 21.08
#